data_AF-A0A5M9MVU8-F1
#
_entry.id   AF-A0A5M9MVU8-F1
#
_cell.length_a   1.000
_cell.length_b   1.000
_cell.length_c   1.000
_cell.angle_alpha   90.00
_cell.angle_beta   90.00
_cell.angle_gamma   90.00
#
_symmetry.space_group_name_H-M   'P 1'
#
loop_
_entity.id
_entity.type
_entity.pdbx_description
1 polymer ?
#
loop_
_entity_poly.entity_id
_entity_poly.type
_entity_poly.pdbx_seq_one_letter_code
_entity_poly.pdbx_strand_id
1 'polypeptide(L)'
;MKLIQNCSILAVIVALSNAASLPTSLRSKEIHQISTVEDIPELRKGFTWRILKRPVGNDTRIGRVVETDAEPNQLKSGNWALHAGSPPINENCITLNTQILNYQSTVLVEPGYCHQATYGTRLTYACAKCQQVAVDTDLWHNVNQAIISHCVDHGEAGYGTDKKHGDWELGIEHSDDELPSYIC
;
A
#
# COMPACT_ATOMS: atom_id res chain seq x y z
N MET A 1 26.87 -65.14 -35.04
CA MET A 1 28.18 -64.51 -35.28
C MET A 1 27.96 -63.06 -35.73
N LYS A 2 28.52 -62.10 -34.96
CA LYS A 2 28.98 -60.71 -35.26
C LYS A 2 28.16 -59.83 -36.25
N LEU A 3 27.60 -58.66 -35.83
CA LEU A 3 28.20 -57.29 -35.78
C LEU A 3 28.68 -56.81 -37.18
N ILE A 4 28.30 -55.67 -37.81
CA ILE A 4 28.02 -54.26 -37.46
C ILE A 4 27.44 -53.58 -38.72
N GLN A 5 26.51 -52.60 -38.65
CA GLN A 5 26.75 -51.28 -39.27
C GLN A 5 25.78 -50.20 -38.79
N ASN A 6 26.40 -49.09 -38.37
CA ASN A 6 25.87 -47.94 -37.66
C ASN A 6 25.02 -47.02 -38.55
N CYS A 7 23.88 -46.59 -38.02
CA CYS A 7 23.25 -45.31 -38.34
C CYS A 7 23.20 -44.51 -37.05
N SER A 8 23.87 -43.35 -36.98
CA SER A 8 23.41 -42.21 -36.17
C SER A 8 24.19 -40.96 -36.52
N ILE A 9 23.40 -39.92 -36.76
CA ILE A 9 23.69 -38.62 -37.33
C ILE A 9 23.88 -37.60 -36.20
N LEU A 10 24.82 -36.67 -36.41
CA LEU A 10 25.00 -35.37 -35.73
C LEU A 10 25.20 -35.35 -34.20
N ALA A 11 26.44 -35.07 -33.79
CA ALA A 11 26.75 -34.53 -32.47
C ALA A 11 26.45 -33.02 -32.46
N VAL A 12 25.49 -32.60 -31.64
CA VAL A 12 25.26 -31.18 -31.30
C VAL A 12 26.17 -30.83 -30.12
N ILE A 13 27.05 -29.87 -30.36
CA ILE A 13 27.94 -29.27 -29.37
C ILE A 13 27.10 -28.38 -28.45
N VAL A 14 26.97 -28.74 -27.17
CA VAL A 14 26.48 -27.82 -26.13
C VAL A 14 27.69 -27.35 -25.33
N ALA A 15 28.09 -26.10 -25.58
CA ALA A 15 29.06 -25.41 -24.75
C ALA A 15 28.41 -25.07 -23.40
N LEU A 16 28.91 -25.67 -22.32
CA LEU A 16 28.65 -25.22 -20.95
C LEU A 16 29.52 -24.00 -20.68
N SER A 17 28.96 -22.82 -20.88
CA SER A 17 29.54 -21.56 -20.42
C SER A 17 29.55 -21.54 -18.89
N ASN A 18 30.74 -21.41 -18.32
CA ASN A 18 30.96 -21.06 -16.91
C ASN A 18 30.30 -19.71 -16.61
N ALA A 19 29.11 -19.73 -16.00
CA ALA A 19 28.60 -18.58 -15.28
C ALA A 19 28.91 -18.81 -13.81
N ALA A 20 29.92 -18.08 -13.31
CA ALA A 20 30.13 -17.90 -11.89
C ALA A 20 28.82 -17.41 -11.27
N SER A 21 28.18 -18.26 -10.47
CA SER A 21 27.05 -17.86 -9.64
C SER A 21 27.56 -16.84 -8.63
N LEU A 22 27.34 -15.56 -8.92
CA LEU A 22 27.27 -14.52 -7.91
C LEU A 22 26.39 -15.05 -6.77
N PRO A 23 26.83 -15.02 -5.51
CA PRO A 23 25.92 -15.23 -4.41
C PRO A 23 24.98 -14.03 -4.41
N THR A 24 23.80 -14.20 -5.01
CA THR A 24 22.63 -13.44 -4.60
C THR A 24 22.46 -13.77 -3.13
N SER A 25 23.00 -12.91 -2.28
CA SER A 25 22.49 -12.72 -0.92
C SER A 25 21.02 -12.38 -1.08
N LEU A 26 20.18 -13.41 -1.19
CA LEU A 26 18.77 -13.39 -0.84
C LEU A 26 18.76 -13.04 0.65
N ARG A 27 18.89 -11.75 0.93
CA ARG A 27 18.49 -11.17 2.20
C ARG A 27 16.99 -11.40 2.20
N SER A 28 16.56 -12.52 2.78
CA SER A 28 15.18 -12.73 3.18
C SER A 28 14.82 -11.50 4.00
N LYS A 29 14.12 -10.55 3.38
CA LYS A 29 13.48 -9.45 4.09
C LYS A 29 12.44 -10.18 4.93
N GLU A 30 12.69 -10.40 6.22
CA GLU A 30 11.60 -10.72 7.14
C GLU A 30 10.63 -9.55 6.99
N ILE A 31 9.54 -9.77 6.26
CA ILE A 31 8.48 -8.78 6.15
C ILE A 31 7.80 -8.81 7.51
N HIS A 32 8.08 -7.79 8.32
CA HIS A 32 7.46 -7.65 9.63
C HIS A 32 5.96 -7.42 9.42
N GLN A 33 5.14 -8.14 10.17
CA GLN A 33 3.69 -8.05 10.07
C GLN A 33 3.16 -7.25 11.25
N ILE A 34 2.28 -6.27 10.98
CA ILE A 34 1.63 -5.45 11.99
C ILE A 34 0.16 -5.82 12.02
N SER A 35 -0.29 -6.56 13.05
CA SER A 35 -1.69 -6.97 13.21
C SER A 35 -2.34 -6.42 14.47
N THR A 36 -1.56 -6.16 15.51
CA THR A 36 -1.98 -5.72 16.83
C THR A 36 -1.22 -4.47 17.25
N VAL A 37 -1.63 -3.84 18.35
CA VAL A 37 -0.96 -2.62 18.85
C VAL A 37 0.46 -2.92 19.34
N GLU A 38 0.71 -4.16 19.78
CA GLU A 38 2.01 -4.66 20.20
C GLU A 38 2.98 -4.83 19.03
N ASP A 39 2.48 -5.02 17.81
CA ASP A 39 3.31 -5.18 16.60
C ASP A 39 3.76 -3.84 16.01
N ILE A 40 3.16 -2.72 16.48
CA ILE A 40 3.48 -1.39 15.99
C ILE A 40 4.93 -1.04 16.36
N PRO A 41 5.78 -0.69 15.38
CA PRO A 41 7.17 -0.35 15.63
C PRO A 41 7.31 0.92 16.49
N GLU A 42 8.48 1.07 17.12
CA GLU A 42 8.78 2.29 17.88
C GLU A 42 8.67 3.53 16.99
N LEU A 43 7.85 4.49 17.44
CA LEU A 43 7.50 5.67 16.66
C LEU A 43 8.47 6.81 16.96
N ARG A 44 8.86 7.54 15.92
CA ARG A 44 9.63 8.77 16.08
C ARG A 44 8.81 9.85 16.80
N LYS A 45 9.48 10.79 17.47
CA LYS A 45 8.83 11.91 18.13
C LYS A 45 7.90 12.66 17.16
N GLY A 46 6.67 12.93 17.61
CA GLY A 46 5.64 13.62 16.83
C GLY A 46 4.77 12.71 15.97
N PHE A 47 5.10 11.42 15.87
CA PHE A 47 4.26 10.44 15.20
C PHE A 47 3.36 9.71 16.20
N THR A 48 2.16 9.35 15.76
CA THR A 48 1.34 8.35 16.44
C THR A 48 0.89 7.29 15.45
N TRP A 49 0.65 6.07 15.94
CA TRP A 49 0.01 5.00 15.18
C TRP A 49 -0.98 4.30 16.12
N ARG A 50 -2.22 4.15 15.68
CA ARG A 50 -3.29 3.45 16.40
C ARG A 50 -4.03 2.48 15.48
N ILE A 51 -4.62 1.45 16.06
CA ILE A 51 -5.61 0.60 15.39
C ILE A 51 -6.98 1.03 15.94
N LEU A 52 -7.86 1.47 15.05
CA LEU A 52 -9.12 2.12 15.40
C LEU A 52 -10.28 1.45 14.69
N LYS A 53 -11.42 1.35 15.37
CA LYS A 53 -12.68 0.89 14.78
C LYS A 53 -13.29 2.01 13.96
N ARG A 54 -13.82 1.67 12.78
CA ARG A 54 -14.54 2.59 11.91
C ARG A 54 -15.95 2.87 12.43
N PRO A 55 -16.50 4.06 12.20
CA PRO A 55 -17.92 4.32 12.39
C PRO A 55 -18.76 3.39 11.50
N VAL A 56 -19.84 2.82 12.05
CA VAL A 56 -20.76 1.99 11.25
C VAL A 56 -21.76 2.91 10.57
N GLY A 57 -21.87 2.82 9.25
CA GLY A 57 -22.80 3.61 8.47
C GLY A 57 -22.40 3.73 7.01
N ASN A 58 -23.26 4.40 6.24
CA ASN A 58 -22.90 4.77 4.89
C ASN A 58 -21.85 5.87 4.92
N ASP A 59 -20.84 5.74 4.06
CA ASP A 59 -19.90 6.82 3.83
C ASP A 59 -20.64 8.00 3.19
N THR A 60 -20.70 9.12 3.89
CA THR A 60 -21.36 10.35 3.43
C THR A 60 -20.39 11.30 2.75
N ARG A 61 -19.11 10.93 2.63
CA ARG A 61 -18.12 11.76 1.93
C ARG A 61 -18.50 11.81 0.46
N ILE A 62 -18.70 13.03 -0.04
CA ILE A 62 -18.98 13.27 -1.46
C ILE A 62 -17.64 13.31 -2.17
N GLY A 63 -17.24 12.17 -2.73
CA GLY A 63 -16.04 12.04 -3.54
C GLY A 63 -16.20 12.62 -4.94
N ARG A 64 -15.33 13.55 -5.36
CA ARG A 64 -15.12 13.79 -6.80
C ARG A 64 -14.14 12.76 -7.32
N VAL A 65 -14.58 11.92 -8.27
CA VAL A 65 -13.70 10.97 -8.97
C VAL A 65 -12.68 11.75 -9.79
N VAL A 66 -11.39 11.56 -9.49
CA VAL A 66 -10.30 12.01 -10.36
C VAL A 66 -9.89 10.81 -11.21
N GLU A 67 -10.01 10.90 -12.53
CA GLU A 67 -9.47 9.87 -13.43
C GLU A 67 -8.02 10.23 -13.77
N THR A 68 -7.07 9.34 -13.48
CA THR A 68 -5.65 9.51 -13.82
C THR A 68 -5.30 8.66 -15.05
N ASP A 69 -4.92 9.32 -16.15
CA ASP A 69 -4.63 8.67 -17.44
C ASP A 69 -3.27 7.96 -17.48
N ALA A 70 -2.42 8.17 -16.47
CA ALA A 70 -1.03 7.75 -16.46
C ALA A 70 -0.59 7.24 -15.09
N GLU A 71 -0.92 5.99 -14.78
CA GLU A 71 -0.31 5.30 -13.64
C GLU A 71 0.22 3.90 -14.00
N PRO A 72 1.34 3.45 -13.37
CA PRO A 72 1.90 2.11 -13.55
C PRO A 72 0.84 1.02 -13.35
N ASN A 73 1.01 -0.14 -13.98
CA ASN A 73 0.01 -1.22 -13.99
C ASN A 73 -0.49 -1.71 -12.61
N GLN A 74 0.13 -1.33 -11.49
CA GLN A 74 -0.34 -1.60 -10.11
C GLN A 74 -1.14 -0.45 -9.48
N LEU A 75 -0.99 0.78 -9.98
CA LEU A 75 -1.69 2.00 -9.58
C LEU A 75 -2.85 2.35 -10.54
N LYS A 76 -3.23 1.44 -11.45
CA LYS A 76 -4.57 1.47 -12.07
C LYS A 76 -5.68 1.20 -11.04
N SER A 77 -5.48 1.55 -9.77
CA SER A 77 -6.33 1.43 -8.60
C SER A 77 -7.08 2.75 -8.43
N GLY A 78 -8.34 2.81 -8.83
CA GLY A 78 -9.36 3.00 -7.81
C GLY A 78 -10.04 4.34 -8.10
N ASN A 79 -11.29 4.49 -7.70
CA ASN A 79 -11.94 5.79 -7.78
C ASN A 79 -11.30 6.68 -6.70
N TRP A 80 -10.47 7.64 -7.11
CA TRP A 80 -9.91 8.64 -6.22
C TRP A 80 -10.99 9.64 -5.87
N ALA A 81 -11.26 9.87 -4.60
CA ALA A 81 -12.35 10.74 -4.19
C ALA A 81 -11.84 11.90 -3.33
N LEU A 82 -12.04 13.10 -3.84
CA LEU A 82 -11.81 14.36 -3.13
C LEU A 82 -13.02 14.67 -2.27
N HIS A 83 -12.83 15.12 -1.03
CA HIS A 83 -13.94 15.70 -0.26
C HIS A 83 -13.49 16.92 0.55
N ALA A 84 -14.48 17.78 0.84
CA ALA A 84 -14.26 19.05 1.52
C ALA A 84 -13.87 18.83 2.99
N GLY A 85 -12.77 19.44 3.41
CA GLY A 85 -12.24 19.40 4.77
C GLY A 85 -11.20 20.51 4.97
N SER A 86 -10.65 20.66 6.18
CA SER A 86 -9.57 21.63 6.41
C SER A 86 -8.34 21.19 5.61
N PRO A 87 -7.82 21.99 4.66
CA PRO A 87 -6.70 21.61 3.79
C PRO A 87 -5.51 21.33 4.68
N PRO A 88 -5.03 20.08 4.77
CA PRO A 88 -3.99 19.88 5.77
C PRO A 88 -2.61 20.27 5.16
N ILE A 89 -1.52 20.30 5.92
CA ILE A 89 -0.26 20.87 5.38
C ILE A 89 0.47 19.81 4.54
N ASN A 90 0.92 20.16 3.32
CA ASN A 90 1.59 19.23 2.41
C ASN A 90 2.90 18.66 2.99
N GLU A 91 3.74 19.50 3.60
CA GLU A 91 4.99 19.03 4.22
C GLU A 91 4.76 17.95 5.30
N ASN A 92 3.66 18.06 6.05
CA ASN A 92 3.26 17.05 7.02
C ASN A 92 2.85 15.74 6.31
N CYS A 93 2.20 15.80 5.15
CA CYS A 93 1.87 14.61 4.35
C CYS A 93 3.12 13.87 3.89
N ILE A 94 4.06 14.58 3.27
CA ILE A 94 5.28 13.98 2.72
C ILE A 94 6.06 13.32 3.84
N THR A 95 6.19 14.01 4.98
CA THR A 95 6.86 13.49 6.17
C THR A 95 6.17 12.23 6.71
N LEU A 96 4.84 12.25 6.82
CA LEU A 96 4.04 11.12 7.26
C LEU A 96 4.16 9.93 6.30
N ASN A 97 3.99 10.17 5.01
CA ASN A 97 3.98 9.14 3.98
C ASN A 97 5.36 8.49 3.81
N THR A 98 6.44 9.26 3.98
CA THR A 98 7.81 8.74 3.99
C THR A 98 8.04 7.85 5.21
N GLN A 99 7.50 8.23 6.37
CA GLN A 99 7.63 7.41 7.57
C GLN A 99 6.89 6.08 7.42
N ILE A 100 5.71 6.05 6.78
CA ILE A 100 4.99 4.80 6.47
C ILE A 100 5.87 3.85 5.64
N LEU A 101 6.46 4.35 4.56
CA LEU A 101 7.34 3.56 3.69
C LEU A 101 8.54 2.95 4.45
N ASN A 102 9.09 3.70 5.40
CA ASN A 102 10.27 3.28 6.16
C ASN A 102 10.03 2.06 7.06
N TYR A 103 8.78 1.74 7.39
CA TYR A 103 8.48 0.57 8.23
C TYR A 103 8.62 -0.76 7.50
N GLN A 104 8.57 -0.77 6.16
CA GLN A 104 8.82 -1.96 5.33
C GLN A 104 8.08 -3.23 5.82
N SER A 105 6.79 -3.06 6.11
CA SER A 105 5.96 -4.05 6.80
C SER A 105 4.70 -4.36 6.01
N THR A 106 4.04 -5.46 6.35
CA THR A 106 2.66 -5.74 5.90
C THR A 106 1.71 -5.49 7.06
N VAL A 107 0.70 -4.67 6.82
CA VAL A 107 -0.34 -4.35 7.81
C VAL A 107 -1.53 -5.27 7.59
N LEU A 108 -1.90 -6.06 8.59
CA LEU A 108 -3.15 -6.82 8.58
C LEU A 108 -4.26 -6.00 9.21
N VAL A 109 -5.28 -5.69 8.42
CA VAL A 109 -6.40 -4.87 8.86
C VAL A 109 -7.66 -5.73 8.97
N GLU A 110 -8.24 -5.78 10.16
CA GLU A 110 -9.49 -6.49 10.43
C GLU A 110 -10.71 -5.79 9.83
N PRO A 111 -11.79 -6.51 9.45
CA PRO A 111 -13.03 -5.91 8.96
C PRO A 111 -13.57 -4.83 9.90
N GLY A 112 -13.86 -3.65 9.37
CA GLY A 112 -14.36 -2.52 10.16
C GLY A 112 -13.31 -1.81 11.02
N TYR A 113 -12.02 -2.11 10.84
CA TYR A 113 -10.91 -1.42 11.50
C TYR A 113 -10.03 -0.68 10.49
N CYS A 114 -9.23 0.24 11.02
CA CYS A 114 -8.16 0.91 10.31
C CYS A 114 -6.90 0.97 11.16
N HIS A 115 -5.76 0.90 10.48
CA HIS A 115 -4.51 1.44 11.00
C HIS A 115 -4.48 2.92 10.66
N GLN A 116 -4.32 3.78 11.66
CA GLN A 116 -4.20 5.22 11.50
C GLN A 116 -2.84 5.68 12.00
N ALA A 117 -2.10 6.41 11.17
CA ALA A 117 -0.88 7.10 11.56
C ALA A 117 -1.07 8.61 11.46
N THR A 118 -0.49 9.38 12.39
CA THR A 118 -0.59 10.84 12.40
C THR A 118 0.77 11.51 12.54
N TYR A 119 0.90 12.70 11.97
CA TYR A 119 2.03 13.61 12.16
C TYR A 119 1.59 15.06 11.91
N GLY A 120 1.81 15.94 12.88
CA GLY A 120 1.35 17.33 12.79
C GLY A 120 -0.18 17.40 12.56
N THR A 121 -0.60 18.15 11.54
CA THR A 121 -2.01 18.31 11.15
C THR A 121 -2.54 17.22 10.23
N ARG A 122 -1.84 16.10 10.10
CA ARG A 122 -2.14 15.06 9.11
C ARG A 122 -2.38 13.71 9.75
N LEU A 123 -3.35 12.99 9.20
CA LEU A 123 -3.47 11.56 9.38
C LEU A 123 -3.43 10.86 8.02
N THR A 124 -2.98 9.61 8.03
CA THR A 124 -3.19 8.65 6.95
C THR A 124 -3.72 7.36 7.55
N TYR A 125 -4.52 6.64 6.78
CA TYR A 125 -5.12 5.41 7.23
C TYR A 125 -5.05 4.29 6.18
N ALA A 126 -5.08 3.05 6.67
CA ALA A 126 -5.31 1.83 5.92
C ALA A 126 -6.45 1.05 6.59
N CYS A 127 -7.58 0.94 5.90
CA CYS A 127 -8.81 0.38 6.43
C CYS A 127 -9.20 -0.88 5.67
N ALA A 128 -9.83 -1.81 6.39
CA ALA A 128 -10.57 -2.92 5.77
C ALA A 128 -12.07 -2.61 5.78
N LYS A 129 -12.80 -3.16 4.80
CA LYS A 129 -14.26 -3.05 4.75
C LYS A 129 -14.93 -4.29 5.32
N CYS A 130 -15.10 -5.34 4.51
CA CYS A 130 -15.89 -6.53 4.87
C CYS A 130 -15.08 -7.81 5.04
N GLN A 131 -13.80 -7.76 4.77
CA GLN A 131 -12.87 -8.88 4.81
C GLN A 131 -11.57 -8.40 5.41
N GLN A 132 -10.82 -9.29 6.07
CA GLN A 132 -9.46 -8.95 6.49
C GLN A 132 -8.62 -8.70 5.23
N VAL A 133 -7.80 -7.66 5.26
CA VAL A 133 -6.90 -7.31 4.16
C VAL A 133 -5.47 -7.20 4.64
N ALA A 134 -4.54 -7.56 3.76
CA ALA A 134 -3.11 -7.29 3.93
C ALA A 134 -2.72 -6.10 3.06
N VAL A 135 -2.21 -5.04 3.68
CA VAL A 135 -1.75 -3.83 2.99
C VAL A 135 -0.26 -3.65 3.25
N ASP A 136 0.55 -3.81 2.20
CA ASP A 136 1.98 -3.52 2.29
C ASP A 136 2.21 -2.02 2.47
N THR A 137 3.21 -1.63 3.28
CA THR A 137 3.57 -0.21 3.46
C THR A 137 4.00 0.46 2.15
N ASP A 138 4.47 -0.32 1.17
CA ASP A 138 4.78 0.17 -0.18
C ASP A 138 3.50 0.53 -0.95
N LEU A 139 2.47 -0.32 -0.88
CA LEU A 139 1.16 -0.03 -1.47
C LEU A 139 0.54 1.20 -0.80
N TRP A 140 0.55 1.23 0.53
CA TRP A 140 0.05 2.37 1.30
C TRP A 140 0.77 3.67 0.89
N HIS A 141 2.10 3.63 0.82
CA HIS A 141 2.90 4.77 0.40
C HIS A 141 2.55 5.26 -1.00
N ASN A 142 2.47 4.35 -1.98
CA ASN A 142 2.24 4.70 -3.38
C ASN A 142 0.85 5.31 -3.59
N VAL A 143 -0.18 4.73 -2.97
CA VAL A 143 -1.55 5.24 -3.04
C VAL A 143 -1.64 6.62 -2.39
N ASN A 144 -1.03 6.78 -1.21
CA ASN A 144 -0.92 8.08 -0.57
C ASN A 144 -0.16 9.10 -1.41
N GLN A 145 0.89 8.69 -2.13
CA GLN A 145 1.67 9.60 -2.96
C GLN A 145 0.83 10.16 -4.12
N ALA A 146 -0.02 9.33 -4.72
CA ALA A 146 -1.00 9.77 -5.70
C ALA A 146 -2.03 10.74 -5.08
N ILE A 147 -2.57 10.42 -3.90
CA ILE A 147 -3.49 11.30 -3.15
C ILE A 147 -2.83 12.65 -2.85
N ILE A 148 -1.58 12.67 -2.42
CA ILE A 148 -0.85 13.91 -2.11
C ILE A 148 -0.80 14.79 -3.35
N SER A 149 -0.34 14.22 -4.47
CA SER A 149 -0.15 14.97 -5.71
C SER A 149 -1.45 15.47 -6.33
N HIS A 150 -2.55 14.72 -6.18
CA HIS A 150 -3.81 15.05 -6.86
C HIS A 150 -4.81 15.78 -5.97
N CYS A 151 -4.77 15.56 -4.66
CA CYS A 151 -5.76 16.10 -3.70
C CYS A 151 -5.11 17.17 -2.82
N VAL A 152 -4.06 16.79 -2.10
CA VAL A 152 -3.46 17.65 -1.06
C VAL A 152 -2.78 18.87 -1.63
N ASP A 153 -2.08 18.72 -2.74
CA ASP A 153 -1.45 19.85 -3.45
C ASP A 153 -2.49 20.89 -3.89
N HIS A 154 -3.74 20.46 -4.06
CA HIS A 154 -4.88 21.33 -4.38
C HIS A 154 -5.70 21.75 -3.16
N GLY A 155 -5.23 21.45 -1.94
CA GLY A 155 -5.89 21.82 -0.69
C GLY A 155 -7.05 20.91 -0.30
N GLU A 156 -7.09 19.67 -0.80
CA GLU A 156 -8.17 18.74 -0.52
C GLU A 156 -7.63 17.47 0.14
N ALA A 157 -8.47 16.83 0.94
CA ALA A 157 -8.21 15.48 1.43
C ALA A 157 -8.63 14.44 0.38
N GLY A 158 -8.16 13.21 0.51
CA GLY A 158 -8.47 12.19 -0.48
C GLY A 158 -8.18 10.77 -0.06
N TYR A 159 -8.81 9.84 -0.77
CA TYR A 159 -8.66 8.41 -0.54
C TYR A 159 -8.70 7.62 -1.86
N GLY A 160 -8.13 6.41 -1.81
CA GLY A 160 -8.14 5.41 -2.86
C GLY A 160 -8.71 4.08 -2.35
N THR A 161 -9.30 3.31 -3.25
CA THR A 161 -9.93 2.01 -2.97
C THR A 161 -9.50 0.97 -4.00
N ASP A 162 -9.60 -0.32 -3.65
CA ASP A 162 -9.48 -1.40 -4.64
C ASP A 162 -10.66 -1.39 -5.64
N LYS A 163 -10.35 -1.57 -6.93
CA LYS A 163 -11.33 -1.65 -8.03
C LYS A 163 -12.21 -2.90 -8.00
N LYS A 164 -11.72 -4.04 -7.48
CA LYS A 164 -12.45 -5.30 -7.61
C LYS A 164 -13.55 -5.46 -6.56
N HIS A 165 -13.29 -5.07 -5.31
CA HIS A 165 -14.23 -5.31 -4.22
C HIS A 165 -14.33 -4.15 -3.19
N GLY A 166 -13.47 -3.13 -3.27
CA GLY A 166 -13.40 -2.10 -2.23
C GLY A 166 -13.05 -2.69 -0.86
N ASP A 167 -12.28 -3.78 -0.85
CA ASP A 167 -11.94 -4.53 0.36
C ASP A 167 -11.04 -3.72 1.29
N TRP A 168 -10.20 -2.85 0.72
CA TRP A 168 -9.40 -1.88 1.44
C TRP A 168 -9.68 -0.44 0.97
N GLU A 169 -9.40 0.48 1.87
CA GLU A 169 -9.41 1.91 1.63
C GLU A 169 -8.17 2.55 2.27
N LEU A 170 -7.49 3.40 1.52
CA LEU A 170 -6.30 4.13 1.97
C LEU A 170 -6.52 5.62 1.76
N GLY A 171 -6.17 6.45 2.73
CA GLY A 171 -6.46 7.88 2.63
C GLY A 171 -5.54 8.79 3.42
N ILE A 172 -5.67 10.07 3.13
CA ILE A 172 -4.99 11.18 3.81
C ILE A 172 -6.01 12.27 4.12
N GLU A 173 -6.09 12.63 5.41
CA GLU A 173 -7.06 13.58 5.96
C GLU A 173 -6.38 14.61 6.87
N HIS A 174 -7.14 15.57 7.38
CA HIS A 174 -6.71 16.38 8.53
C HIS A 174 -6.67 15.49 9.79
N SER A 175 -5.74 15.74 10.71
CA SER A 175 -5.56 14.92 11.92
C SER A 175 -6.79 14.86 12.86
N ASP A 176 -7.71 15.80 12.70
CA ASP A 176 -8.91 15.94 13.53
C ASP A 176 -10.16 15.38 12.84
N ASP A 177 -10.03 14.91 11.60
CA ASP A 177 -11.13 14.32 10.84
C ASP A 177 -11.43 12.90 11.34
N GLU A 178 -12.69 12.51 11.23
CA GLU A 178 -13.13 11.16 11.58
C GLU A 178 -12.71 10.16 10.49
N LEU A 179 -12.43 8.92 10.91
CA LEU A 179 -12.20 7.82 9.97
C LEU A 179 -13.44 7.55 9.11
N PRO A 180 -13.25 7.02 7.89
CA PRO A 180 -14.34 6.74 6.99
C PRO A 180 -15.34 5.74 7.58
N SER A 181 -16.63 6.05 7.49
CA SER A 181 -17.69 5.11 7.85
C SER A 181 -17.64 3.84 6.99
N TYR A 182 -18.13 2.71 7.51
CA TYR A 182 -18.24 1.47 6.76
C TYR A 182 -19.58 0.77 6.96
N ILE A 183 -19.98 0.06 5.91
CA ILE A 183 -21.05 -0.93 5.95
C ILE A 183 -20.66 -2.17 5.16
N CYS A 184 -21.09 -3.31 5.68
CA CYS A 184 -21.12 -4.64 5.10
C CYS A 184 -22.56 -5.15 5.30
#